data_AF-A0A8H8QW17-F1
#
_entry.id   AF-A0A8H8QW17-F1
#
_cell.length_a   1.000
_cell.length_b   1.000
_cell.length_c   1.000
_cell.angle_alpha   90.00
_cell.angle_beta   90.00
_cell.angle_gamma   90.00
#
_symmetry.space_group_name_H-M   'P 1'
#
loop_
_entity.id
_entity.type
_entity.pdbx_description
1 polymer ?
#
loop_
_entity_poly.entity_id
_entity_poly.type
_entity_poly.pdbx_seq_one_letter_code
_entity_poly.pdbx_strand_id
1 'polypeptide(L)'
;MVSRSAALQNDAELYLNRLKAQGCRVILKNCNIANEGEISGVLSECASKFPNIKGVIQAAMVLQDSVFEHMNFQQWQKAVHPKVAGTYNLHRQLGVELDIFVMLSSSTGVVGNTSQANYAAGRTFEDAFARYRASQGLPAVSLDLGMVKSVGYVSETKGVAERLAKLGWRPLGEQEVFHILETAMLHPRRDPRSSQIITGLEALENDDDIVCRREPRFWTPKHQHNQRHNSTTGNRSNDSITLQDGLSNAESSETAVALVTGAVIGKLSAMFMLPDDEIKDSAPLSHYGVDSLVAVELRNWLNTHADCDISIFDVLQSISLKALAGKVVERSKHVVNGKSWGSLNFVGYGIICRCFRYKRIF
;
A
#
# COMPACT_ATOMS: atom_id res chain seq x y z
N MET A 1 24.33 3.54 13.22
CA MET A 1 23.23 3.39 12.24
C MET A 1 23.81 3.40 10.84
N VAL A 2 23.21 2.61 9.93
CA VAL A 2 23.66 2.50 8.54
C VAL A 2 22.50 2.76 7.60
N SER A 3 22.76 3.48 6.51
CA SER A 3 21.86 3.61 5.36
C SER A 3 22.69 4.02 4.15
N ARG A 4 22.16 3.98 2.92
CA ARG A 4 22.93 4.38 1.73
C ARG A 4 23.43 5.83 1.77
N SER A 5 22.77 6.69 2.54
CA SER A 5 23.03 8.13 2.60
C SER A 5 22.97 8.70 4.03
N ALA A 6 23.23 7.89 5.05
CA ALA A 6 23.06 8.25 6.46
C ALA A 6 23.80 9.54 6.86
N ALA A 7 25.01 9.75 6.36
CA ALA A 7 25.83 10.92 6.66
C ALA A 7 25.56 12.12 5.74
N LEU A 8 24.71 11.96 4.71
CA LEU A 8 24.38 12.99 3.72
C LEU A 8 23.03 13.67 3.99
N GLN A 9 22.34 13.30 5.07
CA GLN A 9 21.09 13.93 5.46
C GLN A 9 21.35 15.29 6.09
N ASN A 10 20.57 16.31 5.70
CA ASN A 10 20.76 17.71 6.11
C ASN A 10 20.66 17.91 7.64
N ASP A 11 20.00 17.01 8.36
CA ASP A 11 19.77 17.04 9.80
C ASP A 11 20.65 16.01 10.56
N ALA A 12 21.56 15.31 9.88
CA ALA A 12 22.36 14.24 10.47
C ALA A 12 23.18 14.70 11.69
N GLU A 13 23.75 15.90 11.66
CA GLU A 13 24.51 16.46 12.78
C GLU A 13 23.63 16.81 13.97
N LEU A 14 22.47 17.45 13.73
CA LEU A 14 21.51 17.77 14.78
C LEU A 14 20.99 16.50 15.45
N TYR A 15 20.67 15.48 14.66
CA TYR A 15 20.23 14.18 15.15
C TYR A 15 21.31 13.49 15.99
N LEU A 16 22.57 13.47 15.51
CA LEU A 16 23.70 12.92 16.26
C LEU A 16 23.92 13.66 17.60
N ASN A 17 23.82 14.98 17.60
CA ASN A 17 24.00 15.78 18.81
C ASN A 17 22.92 15.50 19.85
N ARG A 18 21.66 15.30 19.41
CA ARG A 18 20.56 14.89 20.30
C ARG A 18 20.82 13.54 20.96
N LEU A 19 21.27 12.54 20.19
CA LEU A 19 21.59 11.21 20.72
C LEU A 19 22.81 11.25 21.66
N LYS A 20 23.85 12.03 21.32
CA LYS A 20 25.01 12.22 22.20
C LYS A 20 24.64 12.91 23.50
N ALA A 21 23.74 13.90 23.47
CA ALA A 21 23.23 14.57 24.66
C ALA A 21 22.45 13.62 25.59
N GLN A 22 21.88 12.54 25.05
CA GLN A 22 21.27 11.45 25.81
C GLN A 22 22.28 10.39 26.30
N GLY A 23 23.59 10.62 26.09
CA GLY A 23 24.65 9.71 26.51
C GLY A 23 24.94 8.57 25.52
N CYS A 24 24.30 8.55 24.35
CA CYS A 24 24.52 7.49 23.36
C CYS A 24 25.80 7.72 22.56
N ARG A 25 26.60 6.66 22.37
CA ARG A 25 27.71 6.64 21.41
C ARG A 25 27.22 6.19 20.05
N VAL A 26 26.98 7.13 19.14
CA VAL A 26 26.37 6.86 17.83
C VAL A 26 27.29 7.28 16.69
N ILE A 27 27.32 6.45 15.65
CA ILE A 27 27.93 6.76 14.36
C ILE A 27 26.90 6.54 13.24
N LEU A 28 26.99 7.37 12.20
CA LEU A 28 26.25 7.21 10.96
C LEU A 28 27.23 6.78 9.87
N LYS A 29 26.85 5.76 9.09
CA LYS A 29 27.67 5.27 7.99
C LYS A 29 26.85 5.09 6.72
N ASN A 30 27.39 5.60 5.63
CA ASN A 30 26.89 5.34 4.29
C ASN A 30 27.25 3.90 3.92
N CYS A 31 26.26 3.03 3.82
CA CYS A 31 26.44 1.62 3.51
C CYS A 31 25.16 1.05 2.91
N ASN A 32 25.30 0.44 1.74
CA ASN A 32 24.33 -0.48 1.19
C ASN A 32 24.56 -1.87 1.80
N ILE A 33 23.72 -2.26 2.75
CA ILE A 33 23.81 -3.56 3.41
C ILE A 33 23.69 -4.77 2.46
N ALA A 34 23.09 -4.58 1.27
CA ALA A 34 23.01 -5.62 0.25
C ALA A 34 24.36 -5.84 -0.47
N ASN A 35 25.31 -4.91 -0.33
CA ASN A 35 26.68 -5.05 -0.79
C ASN A 35 27.54 -5.62 0.35
N GLU A 36 28.01 -6.86 0.16
CA GLU A 36 28.82 -7.58 1.15
C GLU A 36 30.13 -6.85 1.50
N GLY A 37 30.78 -6.24 0.52
CA GLY A 37 32.04 -5.50 0.74
C GLY A 37 31.83 -4.23 1.56
N GLU A 38 30.76 -3.49 1.29
CA GLU A 38 30.45 -2.26 2.05
C GLU A 38 30.13 -2.56 3.51
N ILE A 39 29.29 -3.57 3.79
CA ILE A 39 28.96 -3.93 5.17
C ILE A 39 30.17 -4.50 5.91
N SER A 40 30.99 -5.34 5.26
CA SER A 40 32.23 -5.86 5.83
C SER A 40 33.19 -4.73 6.24
N GLY A 41 33.35 -3.72 5.37
CA GLY A 41 34.16 -2.53 5.68
C GLY A 41 33.64 -1.75 6.88
N VAL A 42 32.32 -1.51 6.95
CA VAL A 42 31.71 -0.83 8.10
C VAL A 42 31.88 -1.61 9.40
N LEU A 43 31.66 -2.93 9.37
CA LEU A 43 31.81 -3.77 10.55
C LEU A 43 33.26 -3.82 11.06
N SER A 44 34.23 -3.90 10.15
CA SER A 44 35.66 -3.84 10.48
C SER A 44 36.03 -2.52 11.14
N GLU A 45 35.52 -1.40 10.63
CA GLU A 45 35.73 -0.09 11.25
C GLU A 45 35.10 -0.03 12.64
N CYS A 46 33.87 -0.54 12.79
CA CYS A 46 33.16 -0.56 14.07
C CYS A 46 33.90 -1.37 15.13
N ALA A 47 34.44 -2.54 14.77
CA ALA A 47 35.19 -3.42 15.68
C ALA A 47 36.40 -2.71 16.32
N SER A 48 37.01 -1.75 15.61
CA SER A 48 38.14 -0.96 16.14
C SER A 48 37.74 0.16 17.11
N LYS A 49 36.47 0.59 17.11
CA LYS A 49 35.99 1.80 17.81
C LYS A 49 34.90 1.54 18.86
N PHE A 50 34.24 0.39 18.77
CA PHE A 50 33.06 0.04 19.55
C PHE A 50 33.16 -1.38 20.12
N PRO A 51 32.41 -1.66 21.22
CA PRO A 51 32.21 -3.03 21.67
C PRO A 51 31.60 -3.92 20.58
N ASN A 52 31.71 -5.24 20.75
CA ASN A 52 31.08 -6.21 19.88
C ASN A 52 29.58 -5.93 19.72
N ILE A 53 29.10 -6.04 18.48
CA ILE A 53 27.68 -5.85 18.17
C ILE A 53 26.90 -7.02 18.78
N LYS A 54 25.93 -6.69 19.62
CA LYS A 54 25.06 -7.67 20.30
C LYS A 54 23.65 -7.74 19.72
N GLY A 55 23.30 -6.84 18.81
CA GLY A 55 21.95 -6.80 18.27
C GLY A 55 21.87 -6.20 16.88
N VAL A 56 20.88 -6.67 16.12
CA VAL A 56 20.53 -6.14 14.81
C VAL A 56 19.06 -5.74 14.79
N ILE A 57 18.78 -4.53 14.30
CA ILE A 57 17.45 -4.10 13.88
C ILE A 57 17.55 -3.81 12.38
N GLN A 58 16.96 -4.70 11.57
CA GLN A 58 16.97 -4.61 10.12
C GLN A 58 15.74 -3.85 9.62
N ALA A 59 15.92 -2.54 9.42
CA ALA A 59 14.89 -1.60 8.99
C ALA A 59 15.08 -1.01 7.57
N ALA A 60 16.09 -1.45 6.82
CA ALA A 60 16.38 -0.97 5.47
C ALA A 60 15.31 -1.41 4.47
N MET A 61 14.69 -0.47 3.78
CA MET A 61 13.64 -0.75 2.79
C MET A 61 13.67 0.25 1.64
N VAL A 62 13.09 -0.16 0.52
CA VAL A 62 12.80 0.68 -0.63
C VAL A 62 11.46 0.21 -1.20
N LEU A 63 10.57 1.15 -1.51
CA LEU A 63 9.32 0.88 -2.22
C LEU A 63 9.52 1.17 -3.71
N GLN A 64 8.93 0.33 -4.56
CA GLN A 64 8.96 0.42 -6.02
C GLN A 64 7.62 -0.09 -6.53
N ASP A 65 6.56 0.61 -6.14
CA ASP A 65 5.19 0.17 -6.35
C ASP A 65 4.88 0.21 -7.85
N SER A 66 4.41 -0.92 -8.36
CA SER A 66 4.02 -1.11 -9.76
C SER A 66 3.18 -2.37 -9.87
N VAL A 67 2.11 -2.32 -10.65
CA VAL A 67 1.35 -3.52 -11.02
C VAL A 67 2.31 -4.54 -11.65
N PHE A 68 2.17 -5.81 -11.29
CA PHE A 68 3.20 -6.83 -11.53
C PHE A 68 3.57 -6.96 -13.03
N GLU A 69 2.59 -6.83 -13.92
CA GLU A 69 2.73 -6.86 -15.37
C GLU A 69 3.62 -5.73 -15.93
N HIS A 70 3.66 -4.58 -15.24
CA HIS A 70 4.48 -3.42 -15.60
C HIS A 70 5.74 -3.31 -14.74
N MET A 71 5.90 -4.17 -13.73
CA MET A 71 7.03 -4.13 -12.82
C MET A 71 8.28 -4.64 -13.54
N ASN A 72 9.21 -3.72 -13.83
CA ASN A 72 10.45 -4.12 -14.46
C ASN A 72 11.42 -4.76 -13.43
N PHE A 73 12.39 -5.52 -13.95
CA PHE A 73 13.34 -6.25 -13.12
C PHE A 73 14.19 -5.32 -12.23
N GLN A 74 14.47 -4.09 -12.67
CA GLN A 74 15.23 -3.13 -11.87
C GLN A 74 14.43 -2.66 -10.64
N GLN A 75 13.13 -2.39 -10.80
CA GLN A 75 12.21 -2.08 -9.70
C GLN A 75 12.15 -3.25 -8.71
N TRP A 76 12.02 -4.48 -9.22
CA TRP A 76 12.06 -5.70 -8.41
C TRP A 76 13.34 -5.78 -7.56
N GLN A 77 14.52 -5.72 -8.21
CA GLN A 77 15.80 -5.82 -7.51
C GLN A 77 15.98 -4.71 -6.47
N LYS A 78 15.62 -3.47 -6.79
CA LYS A 78 15.74 -2.32 -5.87
C LYS A 78 14.95 -2.51 -4.57
N ALA A 79 13.73 -3.06 -4.65
CA ALA A 79 12.89 -3.31 -3.48
C ALA A 79 13.32 -4.57 -2.70
N VAL A 80 13.72 -5.62 -3.40
CA VAL A 80 14.03 -6.94 -2.81
C VAL A 80 15.42 -7.01 -2.19
N HIS A 81 16.45 -6.48 -2.85
CA HIS A 81 17.85 -6.58 -2.40
C HIS A 81 18.13 -6.14 -0.96
N PRO A 82 17.67 -4.97 -0.47
CA PRO A 82 17.97 -4.54 0.90
C PRO A 82 17.42 -5.53 1.94
N LYS A 83 16.34 -6.25 1.61
CA LYS A 83 15.66 -7.18 2.50
C LYS A 83 16.20 -8.59 2.43
N VAL A 84 16.53 -9.05 1.23
CA VAL A 84 17.04 -10.41 1.02
C VAL A 84 18.54 -10.45 1.25
N ALA A 85 19.32 -9.87 0.33
CA ALA A 85 20.77 -9.86 0.40
C ALA A 85 21.25 -9.12 1.65
N GLY A 86 20.62 -8.00 2.00
CA GLY A 86 20.97 -7.23 3.20
C GLY A 86 20.86 -8.04 4.50
N THR A 87 19.73 -8.72 4.70
CA THR A 87 19.52 -9.58 5.88
C THR A 87 20.47 -10.76 5.91
N TYR A 88 20.69 -11.42 4.76
CA TYR A 88 21.60 -12.55 4.67
C TYR A 88 23.06 -12.15 4.94
N ASN A 89 23.50 -11.01 4.41
CA ASN A 89 24.82 -10.45 4.67
C ASN A 89 25.01 -10.16 6.16
N LEU A 90 24.03 -9.53 6.81
CA LEU A 90 24.08 -9.27 8.26
C LEU A 90 24.19 -10.56 9.07
N HIS A 91 23.43 -11.60 8.71
CA HIS A 91 23.54 -12.91 9.35
C HIS A 91 24.92 -13.54 9.20
N ARG A 92 25.48 -13.54 7.98
CA ARG A 92 26.79 -14.13 7.70
C ARG A 92 27.93 -13.39 8.40
N GLN A 93 27.89 -12.05 8.40
CA GLN A 93 28.98 -11.21 8.88
C GLN A 93 28.98 -11.04 10.42
N LEU A 94 27.79 -11.02 11.05
CA LEU A 94 27.68 -10.86 12.51
C LEU A 94 27.56 -12.19 13.26
N GLY A 95 27.38 -13.30 12.54
CA GLY A 95 27.40 -14.64 13.10
C GLY A 95 26.30 -14.94 14.12
N VAL A 96 26.67 -15.71 15.15
CA VAL A 96 25.75 -16.38 16.09
C VAL A 96 25.67 -15.74 17.47
N GLU A 97 26.62 -14.87 17.85
CA GLU A 97 26.70 -14.26 19.19
C GLU A 97 25.89 -12.96 19.34
N LEU A 98 24.69 -12.95 18.76
CA LEU A 98 23.74 -11.85 18.92
C LEU A 98 22.72 -12.20 20.01
N ASP A 99 22.32 -11.20 20.78
CA ASP A 99 21.22 -11.28 21.74
C ASP A 99 19.88 -11.09 21.03
N ILE A 100 19.85 -10.25 19.98
CA ILE A 100 18.66 -9.95 19.17
C ILE A 100 18.95 -9.91 17.67
N PHE A 101 17.97 -10.33 16.87
CA PHE A 101 17.94 -10.12 15.42
C PHE A 101 16.49 -9.79 15.02
N VAL A 102 16.16 -8.51 15.01
CA VAL A 102 14.81 -8.02 14.69
C VAL A 102 14.79 -7.57 13.24
N MET A 103 13.82 -8.05 12.47
CA MET A 103 13.54 -7.61 11.10
C MET A 103 12.23 -6.84 11.09
N LEU A 104 12.25 -5.62 10.56
CA LEU A 104 11.02 -4.86 10.35
C LEU A 104 10.41 -5.27 9.02
N SER A 105 9.49 -6.22 9.06
CA SER A 105 8.73 -6.72 7.92
C SER A 105 7.41 -5.93 7.78
N SER A 106 6.41 -6.48 7.09
CA SER A 106 5.10 -5.85 6.94
C SER A 106 4.01 -6.88 6.71
N SER A 107 2.81 -6.60 7.23
CA SER A 107 1.60 -7.39 6.99
C SER A 107 1.29 -7.57 5.49
N THR A 108 1.78 -6.70 4.61
CA THR A 108 1.70 -6.89 3.14
C THR A 108 2.31 -8.21 2.67
N GLY A 109 3.32 -8.75 3.35
CA GLY A 109 3.87 -10.09 3.05
C GLY A 109 2.88 -11.22 3.33
N VAL A 110 1.93 -11.00 4.24
CA VAL A 110 0.92 -11.98 4.65
C VAL A 110 -0.36 -11.84 3.84
N VAL A 111 -0.86 -10.60 3.72
CA VAL A 111 -2.20 -10.31 3.17
C VAL A 111 -2.16 -9.94 1.68
N GLY A 112 -0.98 -9.62 1.16
CA GLY A 112 -0.81 -9.03 -0.17
C GLY A 112 -1.26 -7.58 -0.22
N ASN A 113 -0.74 -6.85 -1.20
CA ASN A 113 -1.25 -5.55 -1.60
C ASN A 113 -1.00 -5.35 -3.09
N THR A 114 -1.96 -4.73 -3.77
CA THR A 114 -1.85 -4.42 -5.20
C THR A 114 -0.62 -3.54 -5.43
N SER A 115 0.05 -3.74 -6.57
CA SER A 115 1.28 -3.03 -6.95
C SER A 115 2.51 -3.28 -6.08
N GLN A 116 2.44 -4.14 -5.07
CA GLN A 116 3.53 -4.33 -4.08
C GLN A 116 4.13 -5.75 -4.09
N ALA A 117 4.12 -6.43 -5.23
CA ALA A 117 4.64 -7.80 -5.36
C ALA A 117 6.12 -7.92 -4.94
N ASN A 118 6.97 -6.98 -5.36
CA ASN A 118 8.39 -6.93 -4.98
C ASN A 118 8.59 -6.66 -3.48
N TYR A 119 7.79 -5.78 -2.89
CA TYR A 119 7.83 -5.45 -1.47
C TYR A 119 7.42 -6.66 -0.62
N ALA A 120 6.31 -7.31 -0.99
CA ALA A 120 5.82 -8.54 -0.37
C ALA A 120 6.85 -9.68 -0.45
N ALA A 121 7.56 -9.84 -1.58
CA ALA A 121 8.64 -10.82 -1.73
C ALA A 121 9.78 -10.58 -0.73
N GLY A 122 10.18 -9.33 -0.51
CA GLY A 122 11.17 -8.97 0.50
C GLY A 122 10.70 -9.27 1.94
N ARG A 123 9.42 -9.00 2.24
CA ARG A 123 8.82 -9.28 3.57
C ARG A 123 8.76 -10.78 3.87
N THR A 124 8.16 -11.53 2.97
CA THR A 124 8.02 -13.00 3.09
C THR A 124 9.36 -13.71 3.20
N PHE A 125 10.42 -13.19 2.56
CA PHE A 125 11.77 -13.67 2.81
C PHE A 125 12.20 -13.47 4.27
N GLU A 126 12.00 -12.29 4.86
CA GLU A 126 12.34 -12.03 6.27
C GLU A 126 11.55 -12.94 7.23
N ASP A 127 10.29 -13.22 6.92
CA ASP A 127 9.44 -14.13 7.71
C ASP A 127 9.96 -15.57 7.65
N ALA A 128 10.35 -16.04 6.47
CA ALA A 128 11.00 -17.34 6.31
C ALA A 128 12.39 -17.35 6.96
N PHE A 129 13.14 -16.26 6.84
CA PHE A 129 14.49 -16.14 7.37
C PHE A 129 14.50 -16.11 8.91
N ALA A 130 13.52 -15.45 9.54
CA ALA A 130 13.36 -15.47 10.98
C ALA A 130 13.17 -16.89 11.50
N ARG A 131 12.30 -17.68 10.84
CA ARG A 131 12.07 -19.09 11.15
C ARG A 131 13.32 -19.94 10.92
N TYR A 132 14.03 -19.72 9.81
CA TYR A 132 15.30 -20.38 9.51
C TYR A 132 16.36 -20.12 10.59
N ARG A 133 16.59 -18.84 10.94
CA ARG A 133 17.58 -18.46 11.96
C ARG A 133 17.21 -18.99 13.34
N ALA A 134 15.93 -18.93 13.71
CA ALA A 134 15.41 -19.50 14.96
C ALA A 134 15.53 -21.03 14.99
N SER A 135 15.40 -21.73 13.86
CA SER A 135 15.57 -23.20 13.81
C SER A 135 16.99 -23.65 14.16
N GLN A 136 17.96 -22.74 14.10
CA GLN A 136 19.34 -22.95 14.53
C GLN A 136 19.57 -22.55 15.99
N GLY A 137 18.51 -22.22 16.74
CA GLY A 137 18.59 -21.71 18.11
C GLY A 137 19.08 -20.27 18.23
N LEU A 138 19.25 -19.56 17.11
CA LEU A 138 19.70 -18.17 17.10
C LEU A 138 18.51 -17.22 17.28
N PRO A 139 18.67 -16.08 17.98
CA PRO A 139 17.58 -15.14 18.13
C PRO A 139 17.20 -14.54 16.79
N ALA A 140 15.90 -14.55 16.48
CA ALA A 140 15.32 -13.92 15.30
C ALA A 140 13.82 -13.70 15.44
N VAL A 141 13.35 -12.51 15.06
CA VAL A 141 11.92 -12.22 14.91
C VAL A 141 11.68 -11.31 13.71
N SER A 142 10.71 -11.68 12.87
CA SER A 142 10.13 -10.82 11.85
C SER A 142 8.90 -10.13 12.44
N LEU A 143 8.88 -8.81 12.40
CA LEU A 143 7.76 -7.98 12.83
C LEU A 143 7.00 -7.53 11.58
N ASP A 144 5.92 -8.23 11.25
CA ASP A 144 5.01 -7.88 10.16
C ASP A 144 4.12 -6.72 10.60
N LEU A 145 4.71 -5.52 10.54
CA LEU A 145 4.04 -4.29 10.91
C LEU A 145 2.89 -4.01 9.94
N GLY A 146 1.70 -3.81 10.51
CA GLY A 146 0.61 -3.12 9.82
C GLY A 146 0.98 -1.68 9.47
N MET A 147 0.03 -0.94 8.90
CA MET A 147 0.25 0.46 8.55
C MET A 147 0.69 1.27 9.77
N VAL A 148 1.86 1.90 9.72
CA VAL A 148 2.35 2.78 10.79
C VAL A 148 1.95 4.22 10.49
N LYS A 149 1.13 4.81 11.36
CA LYS A 149 0.83 6.24 11.36
C LYS A 149 2.08 6.99 11.84
N SER A 150 2.29 8.19 11.32
CA SER A 150 3.25 9.20 11.83
C SER A 150 4.76 9.04 11.56
N VAL A 151 5.29 7.97 10.97
CA VAL A 151 6.74 7.90 10.64
C VAL A 151 7.03 7.16 9.32
N GLY A 152 7.97 7.68 8.53
CA GLY A 152 8.45 7.08 7.27
C GLY A 152 7.58 7.42 6.05
N TYR A 153 7.57 6.52 5.05
CA TYR A 153 6.89 6.72 3.76
C TYR A 153 5.42 7.18 3.87
N VAL A 154 4.68 6.65 4.85
CA VAL A 154 3.27 6.99 5.10
C VAL A 154 3.10 8.42 5.63
N SER A 155 4.06 8.95 6.38
CA SER A 155 4.06 10.36 6.82
C SER A 155 4.61 11.32 5.77
N GLU A 156 5.52 10.85 4.91
CA GLU A 156 6.15 11.66 3.86
C GLU A 156 5.24 11.84 2.62
N THR A 157 4.19 11.02 2.50
CA THR A 157 3.26 11.05 1.36
C THR A 157 1.86 11.52 1.80
N LYS A 158 1.48 12.74 1.42
CA LYS A 158 0.17 13.33 1.78
C LYS A 158 -1.00 12.46 1.27
N GLY A 159 -2.00 12.22 2.12
CA GLY A 159 -3.24 11.50 1.78
C GLY A 159 -3.19 9.98 1.95
N VAL A 160 -2.02 9.35 2.07
CA VAL A 160 -1.89 7.88 2.20
C VAL A 160 -2.54 7.37 3.50
N ALA A 161 -2.31 8.05 4.63
CA ALA A 161 -2.88 7.63 5.92
C ALA A 161 -4.42 7.72 5.96
N GLU A 162 -5.02 8.74 5.33
CA GLU A 162 -6.47 8.95 5.26
C GLU A 162 -7.15 8.00 4.26
N ARG A 163 -6.46 7.65 3.15
CA ARG A 163 -6.92 6.68 2.16
C ARG A 163 -6.90 5.25 2.70
N LEU A 164 -5.84 4.86 3.41
CA LEU A 164 -5.68 3.52 3.96
C LEU A 164 -6.59 3.27 5.19
N ALA A 165 -6.88 4.30 5.99
CA ALA A 165 -7.89 4.20 7.05
C ALA A 165 -9.30 3.89 6.48
N LYS A 166 -9.60 4.34 5.24
CA LYS A 166 -10.83 3.98 4.51
C LYS A 166 -10.82 2.55 3.96
N LEU A 167 -9.67 1.90 3.89
CA LEU A 167 -9.53 0.48 3.51
C LEU A 167 -9.67 -0.46 4.72
N GLY A 168 -10.17 0.03 5.86
CA GLY A 168 -10.49 -0.77 7.05
C GLY A 168 -9.28 -1.32 7.82
N TRP A 169 -8.06 -0.88 7.50
CA TRP A 169 -6.85 -1.23 8.27
C TRP A 169 -6.71 -0.32 9.49
N ARG A 170 -6.53 -0.89 10.70
CA ARG A 170 -6.16 -0.09 11.87
C ARG A 170 -4.71 0.39 11.74
N PRO A 171 -4.46 1.72 11.68
CA PRO A 171 -3.11 2.22 11.78
C PRO A 171 -2.51 1.94 13.17
N LEU A 172 -1.24 1.54 13.18
CA LEU A 172 -0.38 1.48 14.36
C LEU A 172 0.16 2.87 14.67
N GLY A 173 0.10 3.30 15.93
CA GLY A 173 0.79 4.52 16.36
C GLY A 173 2.30 4.32 16.46
N GLU A 174 3.08 5.39 16.38
CA GLU A 174 4.54 5.33 16.57
C GLU A 174 4.91 4.71 17.92
N GLN A 175 4.24 5.12 18.99
CA GLN A 175 4.45 4.54 20.32
C GLN A 175 4.18 3.04 20.34
N GLU A 176 3.15 2.57 19.64
CA GLU A 176 2.83 1.15 19.56
C GLU A 176 3.96 0.37 18.87
N VAL A 177 4.52 0.90 17.78
CA VAL A 177 5.68 0.31 17.10
C VAL A 177 6.89 0.23 18.03
N PHE A 178 7.17 1.28 18.81
CA PHE A 178 8.28 1.24 19.77
C PHE A 178 8.05 0.21 20.89
N HIS A 179 6.82 0.08 21.41
CA HIS A 179 6.52 -0.97 22.40
C HIS A 179 6.66 -2.38 21.82
N ILE A 180 6.24 -2.60 20.56
CA ILE A 180 6.44 -3.88 19.86
C ILE A 180 7.94 -4.18 19.73
N LEU A 181 8.74 -3.19 19.32
CA LEU A 181 10.18 -3.33 19.17
C LEU A 181 10.86 -3.60 20.51
N GLU A 182 10.52 -2.85 21.56
CA GLU A 182 11.03 -3.06 22.91
C GLU A 182 10.69 -4.47 23.42
N THR A 183 9.44 -4.90 23.25
CA THR A 183 9.02 -6.26 23.61
C THR A 183 9.81 -7.33 22.86
N ALA A 184 10.06 -7.13 21.56
CA ALA A 184 10.87 -8.03 20.76
C ALA A 184 12.33 -8.09 21.22
N MET A 185 12.87 -6.98 21.73
CA MET A 185 14.22 -6.90 22.27
C MET A 185 14.35 -7.52 23.66
N LEU A 186 13.38 -7.30 24.54
CA LEU A 186 13.35 -7.84 25.91
C LEU A 186 13.02 -9.34 25.94
N HIS A 187 12.34 -9.86 24.91
CA HIS A 187 11.96 -11.27 24.81
C HIS A 187 12.41 -11.90 23.48
N PRO A 188 13.74 -12.11 23.28
CA PRO A 188 14.26 -12.62 22.02
C PRO A 188 13.73 -14.02 21.70
N ARG A 189 13.15 -14.19 20.50
CA ARG A 189 12.57 -15.44 20.02
C ARG A 189 13.65 -16.34 19.41
N ARG A 190 13.68 -17.62 19.81
CA ARG A 190 14.57 -18.67 19.29
C ARG A 190 13.81 -19.91 18.81
N ASP A 191 12.49 -19.81 18.73
CA ASP A 191 11.63 -20.90 18.27
C ASP A 191 10.97 -20.50 16.95
N PRO A 192 11.09 -21.31 15.88
CA PRO A 192 10.53 -21.01 14.57
C PRO A 192 9.03 -20.67 14.58
N ARG A 193 8.24 -21.23 15.49
CA ARG A 193 6.78 -20.99 15.51
C ARG A 193 6.42 -19.64 16.10
N SER A 194 7.32 -19.03 16.85
CA SER A 194 7.13 -17.72 17.52
C SER A 194 7.97 -16.59 16.92
N SER A 195 8.71 -16.85 15.84
CA SER A 195 9.62 -15.90 15.19
C SER A 195 8.96 -14.98 14.16
N GLN A 196 7.63 -14.99 14.02
CA GLN A 196 6.87 -14.07 13.18
C GLN A 196 5.73 -13.47 14.00
N ILE A 197 5.66 -12.14 14.07
CA ILE A 197 4.61 -11.41 14.79
C ILE A 197 3.91 -10.50 13.79
N ILE A 198 2.61 -10.69 13.62
CA ILE A 198 1.80 -9.94 12.67
C ILE A 198 0.91 -8.96 13.43
N THR A 199 0.94 -7.70 13.00
CA THR A 199 0.17 -6.62 13.63
C THR A 199 -0.72 -5.90 12.60
N GLY A 200 -1.66 -5.11 13.09
CA GLY A 200 -2.54 -4.29 12.24
C GLY A 200 -3.56 -5.05 11.40
N LEU A 201 -3.75 -6.37 11.59
CA LEU A 201 -4.83 -7.15 10.94
C LEU A 201 -6.21 -6.97 11.61
N GLU A 202 -6.27 -6.16 12.67
CA GLU A 202 -7.51 -5.77 13.35
C GLU A 202 -8.25 -4.79 12.44
N ALA A 203 -9.37 -5.20 11.82
CA ALA A 203 -10.12 -4.27 10.97
C ALA A 203 -10.88 -3.24 11.79
N LEU A 204 -11.08 -2.10 11.16
CA LEU A 204 -12.10 -1.12 11.48
C LEU A 204 -13.33 -1.44 10.61
N GLU A 205 -14.47 -1.64 11.28
CA GLU A 205 -15.88 -1.78 10.82
C GLU A 205 -16.21 -1.90 9.31
N ASN A 206 -17.11 -2.86 9.00
CA ASN A 206 -17.80 -3.15 7.72
C ASN A 206 -16.91 -3.54 6.52
N ASP A 207 -16.98 -4.83 6.16
CA ASP A 207 -15.75 -5.62 6.03
C ASP A 207 -15.74 -6.63 4.86
N ASP A 208 -16.45 -6.30 3.78
CA ASP A 208 -16.43 -7.08 2.53
C ASP A 208 -15.64 -6.41 1.40
N ASP A 209 -15.16 -5.18 1.60
CA ASP A 209 -14.37 -4.40 0.63
C ASP A 209 -12.85 -4.64 0.73
N ILE A 210 -12.36 -5.25 1.82
CA ILE A 210 -10.95 -5.62 1.95
C ILE A 210 -10.72 -6.96 1.25
N VAL A 211 -10.05 -6.93 0.08
CA VAL A 211 -9.79 -8.11 -0.76
C VAL A 211 -9.24 -9.30 0.04
N CYS A 212 -8.30 -9.05 0.98
CA CYS A 212 -7.70 -10.12 1.77
C CYS A 212 -8.72 -10.83 2.69
N ARG A 213 -9.80 -10.17 3.15
CA ARG A 213 -10.80 -10.79 4.04
C ARG A 213 -11.83 -11.67 3.33
N ARG A 214 -11.86 -11.64 1.98
CA ARG A 214 -12.58 -12.63 1.18
C ARG A 214 -11.87 -13.98 1.15
N GLU A 215 -10.60 -14.02 1.56
CA GLU A 215 -9.85 -15.26 1.55
C GLU A 215 -10.12 -16.12 2.80
N PRO A 216 -10.26 -17.46 2.63
CA PRO A 216 -10.49 -18.38 3.75
C PRO A 216 -9.45 -18.30 4.87
N ARG A 217 -8.22 -17.85 4.57
CA ARG A 217 -7.11 -17.73 5.52
C ARG A 217 -7.41 -16.74 6.66
N PHE A 218 -8.31 -15.79 6.45
CA PHE A 218 -8.67 -14.75 7.43
C PHE A 218 -10.05 -14.94 8.07
N TRP A 219 -10.69 -16.10 7.83
CA TRP A 219 -12.01 -16.42 8.37
C TRP A 219 -12.04 -16.39 9.91
N THR A 220 -11.05 -16.99 10.57
CA THR A 220 -10.99 -17.04 12.05
C THR A 220 -10.83 -15.65 12.68
N PRO A 221 -9.88 -14.79 12.25
CA PRO A 221 -9.84 -13.39 12.67
C PRO A 221 -11.15 -12.62 12.45
N LYS A 222 -11.84 -12.84 11.31
CA LYS A 222 -13.12 -12.20 10.98
C LYS A 222 -14.20 -12.53 12.01
N HIS A 223 -14.34 -13.80 12.40
CA HIS A 223 -15.35 -14.21 13.39
C HIS A 223 -15.08 -13.68 14.81
N GLN A 224 -13.82 -13.64 15.24
CA GLN A 224 -13.46 -13.11 16.56
C GLN A 224 -13.77 -11.61 16.68
N HIS A 225 -13.58 -10.85 15.61
CA HIS A 225 -13.93 -9.43 15.57
C HIS A 225 -15.44 -9.19 15.65
N ASN A 226 -16.23 -9.91 14.85
CA ASN A 226 -17.70 -9.78 14.86
C ASN A 226 -18.33 -10.11 16.23
N GLN A 227 -17.78 -11.08 16.95
CA GLN A 227 -18.24 -11.42 18.29
C GLN A 227 -17.94 -10.32 19.33
N ARG A 228 -16.83 -9.58 19.17
CA ARG A 228 -16.46 -8.45 20.06
C ARG A 228 -17.25 -7.17 19.78
N HIS A 229 -17.68 -6.93 18.54
CA HIS A 229 -18.47 -5.74 18.19
C HIS A 229 -19.96 -5.85 18.57
N ASN A 230 -20.54 -7.05 18.58
CA ASN A 230 -21.93 -7.24 19.00
C ASN A 230 -22.21 -6.90 20.49
N SER A 231 -21.18 -6.61 21.29
CA SER A 231 -21.33 -6.13 22.67
C SER A 231 -21.29 -4.59 22.83
N THR A 232 -21.04 -3.83 21.76
CA THR A 232 -20.83 -2.36 21.84
C THR A 232 -21.34 -1.65 20.57
N THR A 233 -22.65 -1.64 20.35
CA THR A 233 -23.27 -0.80 19.31
C THR A 233 -23.57 0.59 19.86
N GLY A 234 -22.62 1.52 19.68
CA GLY A 234 -22.83 2.96 19.79
C GLY A 234 -22.80 3.60 18.41
N ASN A 235 -23.95 4.11 17.98
CA ASN A 235 -24.21 4.73 16.68
C ASN A 235 -23.25 5.92 16.42
N ARG A 236 -22.37 5.84 15.42
CA ARG A 236 -21.59 7.00 14.92
C ARG A 236 -21.90 7.24 13.44
N SER A 237 -22.65 8.32 13.21
CA SER A 237 -22.87 8.95 11.91
C SER A 237 -21.59 9.66 11.44
N ASN A 238 -21.12 9.34 10.23
CA ASN A 238 -19.98 10.00 9.59
C ASN A 238 -20.51 11.03 8.57
N ASP A 239 -20.33 12.32 8.86
CA ASP A 239 -20.67 13.45 7.98
C ASP A 239 -19.64 13.59 6.84
N SER A 240 -19.67 12.69 5.86
CA SER A 240 -19.02 12.90 4.57
C SER A 240 -20.08 12.95 3.48
N ILE A 241 -20.11 14.04 2.70
CA ILE A 241 -20.98 14.17 1.51
C ILE A 241 -20.75 12.94 0.64
N THR A 242 -21.79 12.12 0.48
CA THR A 242 -21.69 10.89 -0.31
C THR A 242 -21.60 11.24 -1.79
N LEU A 243 -21.07 10.33 -2.62
CA LEU A 243 -21.07 10.53 -4.07
C LEU A 243 -22.51 10.73 -4.61
N GLN A 244 -23.50 10.12 -3.93
CA GLN A 244 -24.93 10.28 -4.20
C GLN A 244 -25.39 11.72 -3.94
N ASP A 245 -25.04 12.29 -2.79
CA ASP A 245 -25.36 13.69 -2.44
C ASP A 245 -24.70 14.68 -3.42
N GLY A 246 -23.45 14.39 -3.83
CA GLY A 246 -22.74 15.20 -4.81
C GLY A 246 -23.38 15.16 -6.20
N LEU A 247 -23.85 13.98 -6.63
CA LEU A 247 -24.54 13.81 -7.91
C LEU A 247 -25.92 14.49 -7.92
N SER A 248 -26.68 14.39 -6.83
CA SER A 248 -28.00 15.04 -6.72
C SER A 248 -27.93 16.56 -6.68
N ASN A 249 -26.83 17.14 -6.18
CA ASN A 249 -26.62 18.59 -6.12
C ASN A 249 -25.82 19.15 -7.31
N ALA A 250 -25.45 18.33 -8.30
CA ALA A 250 -24.64 18.79 -9.42
C ALA A 250 -25.40 19.79 -10.31
N GLU A 251 -24.80 20.96 -10.54
CA GLU A 251 -25.43 22.04 -11.31
C GLU A 251 -25.41 21.79 -12.82
N SER A 252 -24.50 20.95 -13.33
CA SER A 252 -24.34 20.61 -14.74
C SER A 252 -23.85 19.18 -14.95
N SER A 253 -24.08 18.63 -16.15
CA SER A 253 -23.52 17.31 -16.54
C SER A 253 -21.99 17.30 -16.49
N GLU A 254 -21.33 18.42 -16.79
CA GLU A 254 -19.87 18.53 -16.76
C GLU A 254 -19.34 18.48 -15.33
N THR A 255 -20.04 19.12 -14.39
CA THR A 255 -19.73 19.06 -12.95
C THR A 255 -19.93 17.65 -12.40
N ALA A 256 -21.02 16.97 -12.76
CA ALA A 256 -21.28 15.60 -12.35
C ALA A 256 -20.20 14.63 -12.87
N VAL A 257 -19.78 14.78 -14.13
CA VAL A 257 -18.70 13.97 -14.71
C VAL A 257 -17.37 14.25 -14.01
N ALA A 258 -17.06 15.51 -13.69
CA ALA A 258 -15.86 15.85 -12.94
C ALA A 258 -15.84 15.23 -11.53
N LEU A 259 -16.99 15.24 -10.83
CA LEU A 259 -17.14 14.60 -9.51
C LEU A 259 -16.91 13.10 -9.57
N VAL A 260 -17.55 12.39 -10.51
CA VAL A 260 -17.35 10.95 -10.69
C VAL A 260 -15.92 10.64 -11.13
N THR A 261 -15.34 11.45 -12.02
CA THR A 261 -13.94 11.28 -12.46
C THR A 261 -12.99 11.41 -11.27
N GLY A 262 -13.14 12.44 -10.43
CA GLY A 262 -12.35 12.62 -9.22
C GLY A 262 -12.55 11.48 -8.22
N ALA A 263 -13.77 10.97 -8.08
CA ALA A 263 -14.07 9.84 -7.21
C ALA A 263 -13.43 8.53 -7.72
N VAL A 264 -13.46 8.27 -9.03
CA VAL A 264 -12.78 7.13 -9.67
C VAL A 264 -11.26 7.26 -9.54
N ILE A 265 -10.69 8.46 -9.78
CA ILE A 265 -9.26 8.72 -9.55
C ILE A 265 -8.89 8.43 -8.10
N GLY A 266 -9.65 8.96 -7.14
CA GLY A 266 -9.42 8.70 -5.71
C GLY A 266 -9.52 7.22 -5.34
N LYS A 267 -10.49 6.49 -5.91
CA LYS A 267 -10.63 5.04 -5.71
C LYS A 267 -9.45 4.28 -6.32
N LEU A 268 -9.04 4.58 -7.55
CA LEU A 268 -7.88 3.95 -8.20
C LEU A 268 -6.57 4.27 -7.48
N SER A 269 -6.36 5.52 -7.09
CA SER A 269 -5.24 5.97 -6.27
C SER A 269 -5.16 5.19 -4.96
N ALA A 270 -6.29 5.01 -4.27
CA ALA A 270 -6.35 4.20 -3.06
C ALA A 270 -6.10 2.71 -3.32
N MET A 271 -6.61 2.15 -4.43
CA MET A 271 -6.45 0.73 -4.78
C MET A 271 -5.04 0.37 -5.23
N PHE A 272 -4.38 1.26 -5.96
CA PHE A 272 -3.08 1.01 -6.59
C PHE A 272 -1.91 1.70 -5.89
N MET A 273 -2.17 2.50 -4.85
CA MET A 273 -1.18 3.30 -4.10
C MET A 273 -0.41 4.28 -5.00
N LEU A 274 -1.07 4.80 -6.03
CA LEU A 274 -0.51 5.79 -6.95
C LEU A 274 -0.89 7.21 -6.51
N PRO A 275 0.00 8.21 -6.66
CA PRO A 275 -0.36 9.61 -6.50
C PRO A 275 -1.50 10.03 -7.45
N ASP A 276 -2.41 10.89 -7.00
CA ASP A 276 -3.58 11.31 -7.80
C ASP A 276 -3.17 12.03 -9.09
N ASP A 277 -2.02 12.71 -9.08
CA ASP A 277 -1.43 13.41 -10.22
C ASP A 277 -0.76 12.48 -11.25
N GLU A 278 -0.44 11.24 -10.86
CA GLU A 278 0.00 10.21 -11.80
C GLU A 278 -1.16 9.56 -12.56
N ILE A 279 -2.40 9.70 -12.05
CA ILE A 279 -3.60 9.16 -12.68
C ILE A 279 -4.25 10.22 -13.58
N LYS A 280 -3.95 10.14 -14.87
CA LYS A 280 -4.55 10.95 -15.94
C LYS A 280 -5.97 10.50 -16.28
N ASP A 281 -6.90 11.45 -16.28
CA ASP A 281 -8.32 11.28 -16.65
C ASP A 281 -8.54 10.82 -18.10
N SER A 282 -7.58 11.11 -18.97
CA SER A 282 -7.56 10.83 -20.40
C SER A 282 -7.04 9.44 -20.76
N ALA A 283 -6.42 8.73 -19.83
CA ALA A 283 -5.93 7.37 -20.08
C ALA A 283 -7.00 6.32 -19.79
N PRO A 284 -6.98 5.16 -20.49
CA PRO A 284 -7.87 4.04 -20.19
C PRO A 284 -7.50 3.39 -18.85
N LEU A 285 -8.48 2.70 -18.24
CA LEU A 285 -8.29 2.00 -16.96
C LEU A 285 -7.21 0.90 -17.03
N SER A 286 -7.08 0.22 -18.17
CA SER A 286 -6.06 -0.80 -18.41
C SER A 286 -4.62 -0.26 -18.30
N HIS A 287 -4.42 1.04 -18.52
CA HIS A 287 -3.12 1.68 -18.35
C HIS A 287 -2.61 1.60 -16.91
N TYR A 288 -3.53 1.66 -15.93
CA TYR A 288 -3.22 1.59 -14.50
C TYR A 288 -3.25 0.16 -13.95
N GLY A 289 -3.37 -0.85 -14.82
CA GLY A 289 -3.43 -2.25 -14.41
C GLY A 289 -4.79 -2.68 -13.84
N VAL A 290 -5.87 -1.98 -14.22
CA VAL A 290 -7.23 -2.47 -13.96
C VAL A 290 -7.48 -3.70 -14.84
N ASP A 291 -7.39 -4.87 -14.23
CA ASP A 291 -7.70 -6.16 -14.84
C ASP A 291 -9.19 -6.51 -14.71
N SER A 292 -9.56 -7.75 -15.08
CA SER A 292 -10.94 -8.22 -14.98
C SER A 292 -11.47 -8.28 -13.54
N LEU A 293 -10.63 -8.54 -12.54
CA LEU A 293 -11.04 -8.63 -11.14
C LEU A 293 -11.23 -7.24 -10.54
N VAL A 294 -10.27 -6.35 -10.76
CA VAL A 294 -10.34 -4.95 -10.33
C VAL A 294 -11.49 -4.22 -11.02
N ALA A 295 -11.77 -4.54 -12.28
CA ALA A 295 -12.92 -4.00 -12.99
C ALA A 295 -14.26 -4.40 -12.36
N VAL A 296 -14.39 -5.65 -11.85
CA VAL A 296 -15.58 -6.07 -11.10
C VAL A 296 -15.74 -5.25 -9.82
N GLU A 297 -14.64 -5.04 -9.08
CA GLU A 297 -14.67 -4.25 -7.85
C GLU A 297 -15.09 -2.80 -8.14
N LEU A 298 -14.44 -2.16 -9.12
CA LEU A 298 -14.76 -0.79 -9.51
C LEU A 298 -16.21 -0.65 -9.98
N ARG A 299 -16.72 -1.62 -10.76
CA ARG A 299 -18.13 -1.67 -11.18
C ARG A 299 -19.08 -1.77 -10.00
N ASN A 300 -18.83 -2.69 -9.06
CA ASN A 300 -19.68 -2.89 -7.88
C ASN A 300 -19.69 -1.64 -6.99
N TRP A 301 -18.53 -1.02 -6.82
CA TRP A 301 -18.40 0.21 -6.06
C TRP A 301 -19.18 1.36 -6.72
N LEU A 302 -19.04 1.55 -8.03
CA LEU A 302 -19.79 2.57 -8.80
C LEU A 302 -21.29 2.33 -8.77
N ASN A 303 -21.76 1.10 -9.02
CA ASN A 303 -23.19 0.78 -8.98
C ASN A 303 -23.79 1.06 -7.59
N THR A 304 -23.05 0.83 -6.51
CA THR A 304 -23.49 1.11 -5.15
C THR A 304 -23.47 2.61 -4.84
N HIS A 305 -22.35 3.29 -5.10
CA HIS A 305 -22.11 4.67 -4.64
C HIS A 305 -22.64 5.75 -5.58
N ALA A 306 -22.92 5.43 -6.84
CA ALA A 306 -23.55 6.33 -7.80
C ALA A 306 -24.99 5.92 -8.14
N ASP A 307 -25.53 4.85 -7.54
CA ASP A 307 -26.80 4.20 -7.90
C ASP A 307 -27.00 4.16 -9.43
N CYS A 308 -26.04 3.52 -10.11
CA CYS A 308 -26.01 3.40 -11.55
C CYS A 308 -26.00 1.94 -11.99
N ASP A 309 -26.39 1.70 -13.24
CA ASP A 309 -26.37 0.36 -13.84
C ASP A 309 -25.32 0.29 -14.96
N ILE A 310 -24.06 0.12 -14.59
CA ILE A 310 -22.96 -0.10 -15.53
C ILE A 310 -22.53 -1.57 -15.56
N SER A 311 -22.21 -2.05 -16.76
CA SER A 311 -21.70 -3.41 -16.95
C SER A 311 -20.18 -3.47 -16.78
N ILE A 312 -19.63 -4.68 -16.65
CA ILE A 312 -18.17 -4.86 -16.64
C ILE A 312 -17.52 -4.42 -17.96
N PHE A 313 -18.24 -4.56 -19.09
CA PHE A 313 -17.75 -4.10 -20.39
C PHE A 313 -17.67 -2.58 -20.46
N ASP A 314 -18.57 -1.87 -19.78
CA ASP A 314 -18.50 -0.41 -19.68
C ASP A 314 -17.21 0.06 -18.98
N VAL A 315 -16.71 -0.73 -18.02
CA VAL A 315 -15.45 -0.48 -17.31
C VAL A 315 -14.25 -0.90 -18.18
N LEU A 316 -14.21 -2.15 -18.65
CA LEU A 316 -13.06 -2.71 -19.38
C LEU A 316 -12.83 -2.09 -20.76
N GLN A 317 -13.89 -1.65 -21.45
CA GLN A 317 -13.81 -1.06 -22.79
C GLN A 317 -13.80 0.47 -22.75
N SER A 318 -13.72 1.09 -21.56
CA SER A 318 -13.68 2.54 -21.48
C SER A 318 -12.36 3.07 -22.06
N ILE A 319 -12.50 4.00 -23.01
CA ILE A 319 -11.36 4.68 -23.64
C ILE A 319 -10.62 5.63 -22.68
N SER A 320 -11.29 6.09 -21.62
CA SER A 320 -10.70 6.94 -20.58
C SER A 320 -11.50 6.91 -19.26
N LEU A 321 -10.90 7.36 -18.16
CA LEU A 321 -11.62 7.53 -16.89
C LEU A 321 -12.78 8.53 -17.04
N LYS A 322 -12.55 9.62 -17.77
CA LYS A 322 -13.58 10.63 -18.07
C LYS A 322 -14.75 10.06 -18.87
N ALA A 323 -14.47 9.17 -19.84
CA ALA A 323 -15.52 8.51 -20.62
C ALA A 323 -16.36 7.54 -19.76
N LEU A 324 -15.74 6.81 -18.84
CA LEU A 324 -16.45 5.96 -17.88
C LEU A 324 -17.33 6.82 -16.96
N ALA A 325 -16.80 7.91 -16.43
CA ALA A 325 -17.55 8.85 -15.60
C ALA A 325 -18.77 9.42 -16.33
N GLY A 326 -18.64 9.73 -17.62
CA GLY A 326 -19.77 10.09 -18.49
C GLY A 326 -20.88 9.05 -18.50
N LYS A 327 -20.54 7.78 -18.73
CA LYS A 327 -21.51 6.66 -18.70
C LYS A 327 -22.16 6.46 -17.33
N VAL A 328 -21.40 6.64 -16.25
CA VAL A 328 -21.92 6.54 -14.88
C VAL A 328 -22.94 7.63 -14.61
N VAL A 329 -22.65 8.87 -15.01
CA VAL A 329 -23.58 10.01 -14.86
C VAL A 329 -24.84 9.79 -15.67
N GLU A 330 -24.73 9.32 -16.92
CA GLU A 330 -25.87 9.01 -17.79
C GLU A 330 -26.81 7.95 -17.18
N ARG A 331 -26.25 6.97 -16.46
CA ARG A 331 -27.01 5.84 -15.89
C ARG A 331 -27.29 5.96 -14.40
N SER A 332 -26.92 7.07 -13.76
CA SER A 332 -27.16 7.29 -12.33
C SER A 332 -28.59 7.77 -12.09
N LYS A 333 -29.27 7.19 -11.11
CA LYS A 333 -30.61 7.64 -10.71
C LYS A 333 -30.62 8.97 -9.95
N HIS A 334 -29.46 9.41 -9.47
CA HIS A 334 -29.30 10.61 -8.66
C HIS A 334 -29.12 11.88 -9.49
N VAL A 335 -28.86 11.74 -10.79
CA VAL A 335 -28.85 12.88 -11.72
C VAL A 335 -30.31 13.19 -12.06
N VAL A 336 -30.79 14.37 -11.64
CA VAL A 336 -32.19 14.77 -11.78
C VAL A 336 -32.60 14.70 -13.26
N ASN A 337 -33.45 13.72 -13.61
CA ASN A 337 -34.02 13.43 -14.94
C ASN A 337 -34.92 14.55 -15.53
N GLY A 338 -34.73 15.81 -15.11
CA GLY A 338 -35.52 16.97 -15.55
C GLY A 338 -34.70 18.16 -16.08
N LYS A 339 -33.36 18.12 -16.01
CA LYS A 339 -32.52 19.09 -16.74
C LYS A 339 -32.00 18.39 -17.99
N SER A 340 -32.56 18.65 -19.16
CA SER A 340 -32.04 18.10 -20.42
C SER A 340 -30.67 18.72 -20.70
N TRP A 341 -29.62 18.11 -20.20
CA TRP A 341 -28.26 18.47 -20.59
C TRP A 341 -28.03 17.87 -21.97
N GLY A 342 -28.02 18.73 -22.99
CA GLY A 342 -27.88 18.33 -24.38
C GLY A 342 -26.70 17.37 -24.58
N SER A 343 -26.95 16.32 -25.35
CA SER A 343 -25.96 15.33 -25.76
C SER A 343 -24.68 16.00 -26.28
N LEU A 344 -23.57 15.80 -25.59
CA LEU A 344 -22.23 16.11 -26.08
C LEU A 344 -21.92 15.17 -27.26
N ASN A 345 -22.23 15.64 -28.47
CA ASN A 345 -21.78 15.01 -29.70
C ASN A 345 -20.25 15.14 -29.77
N PHE A 346 -19.55 14.04 -29.50
CA PHE A 346 -18.15 13.90 -29.90
C PHE A 346 -18.10 13.90 -31.43
N VAL A 347 -17.65 15.02 -31.99
CA VAL A 347 -17.38 15.18 -33.43
C VAL A 347 -16.18 14.29 -33.78
N GLY A 348 -16.47 13.09 -34.28
CA GLY A 348 -15.50 12.27 -35.00
C GLY A 348 -15.22 12.89 -36.37
N TYR A 349 -13.97 13.30 -36.60
CA TYR A 349 -13.47 13.69 -37.91
C TYR A 349 -13.69 12.56 -38.93
N GLY A 350 -14.23 12.94 -40.09
CA GLY A 350 -14.84 12.02 -41.04
C GLY A 350 -13.90 11.26 -41.96
N ILE A 351 -14.48 10.27 -42.64
CA ILE A 351 -14.09 9.86 -44.00
C ILE A 351 -15.36 9.77 -44.83
N ILE A 352 -15.35 10.53 -45.92
CA ILE A 352 -16.35 10.63 -46.97
C ILE A 352 -16.32 9.35 -47.82
N CYS A 353 -17.46 8.71 -48.06
CA CYS A 353 -17.72 8.07 -49.36
C CYS A 353 -19.22 7.90 -49.68
N ARG A 354 -19.66 8.74 -50.61
CA ARG A 354 -20.78 8.72 -51.57
C ARG A 354 -21.84 7.60 -51.53
N CYS A 355 -23.09 8.08 -51.50
CA CYS A 355 -24.23 7.77 -52.38
C CYS A 355 -24.49 6.32 -52.82
N PHE A 356 -25.61 5.75 -52.37
CA PHE A 356 -26.59 5.16 -53.29
C PHE A 356 -28.02 5.39 -52.80
N ARG A 357 -28.78 6.15 -53.61
CA ARG A 357 -30.24 6.23 -53.60
C ARG A 357 -30.79 4.86 -54.04
N TYR A 358 -31.77 4.31 -53.35
CA TYR A 358 -32.87 3.62 -54.03
C TYR A 358 -34.19 3.82 -53.29
N LYS A 359 -35.17 4.29 -54.08
CA LYS A 359 -36.57 4.51 -53.75
C LYS A 359 -37.25 3.18 -53.40
N ARG A 360 -38.17 3.24 -52.43
CA ARG A 360 -39.30 2.30 -52.33
C ARG A 360 -40.11 2.32 -53.63
N ILE A 361 -40.66 1.18 -54.02
CA ILE A 361 -42.11 0.88 -54.13
C ILE A 361 -42.25 -0.38 -55.02
N PHE A 362 -43.08 -1.32 -54.55
CA PHE A 362 -43.71 -2.49 -55.21
C PHE A 362 -42.98 -3.27 -56.30
#